data_AF-A0A1J3FMV7-F1
#
_entry.id   AF-A0A1J3FMV7-F1
#
_cell.length_a   1.000
_cell.length_b   1.000
_cell.length_c   1.000
_cell.angle_alpha   90.00
_cell.angle_beta   90.00
_cell.angle_gamma   90.00
#
_symmetry.space_group_name_H-M   'P 1'
#
loop_
_entity.id
_entity.type
_entity.pdbx_description
1 polymer ?
#
loop_
_entity_poly.entity_id
_entity_poly.type
_entity_poly.pdbx_seq_one_letter_code
_entity_poly.pdbx_strand_id
1 'polypeptide(L)'
;DDEGAPDEKSMVPMIQNIIKAVRSDPQMAKNSGFALSTSMPLDELTSFLKSAKIPVSEFDALICSSGSEVYYPGVEDGKLLPDPDYSSHIDYRWGNEGLKNTVWKLMNTTAVGGEARNKD
;
A
#
# COMPACT_ATOMS: atom_id res chain seq x y z
N ASP A 1 0.93 -13.18 -5.25
CA ASP A 1 1.04 -14.61 -5.58
C ASP A 1 1.93 -15.25 -4.52
N ASP A 2 2.31 -16.52 -4.69
CA ASP A 2 3.14 -17.22 -3.71
C ASP A 2 4.58 -16.66 -3.61
N GLU A 3 4.97 -15.78 -4.54
CA GLU A 3 6.28 -15.13 -4.62
C GLU A 3 6.25 -13.69 -4.07
N GLY A 4 5.11 -13.24 -3.55
CA GLY A 4 4.94 -11.89 -3.01
C GLY A 4 4.68 -10.80 -4.05
N ALA A 5 4.55 -11.15 -5.34
CA ALA A 5 4.13 -10.21 -6.38
C ALA A 5 2.61 -9.99 -6.34
N PRO A 6 2.08 -8.93 -6.98
CA PRO A 6 0.64 -8.71 -7.04
C PRO A 6 -0.06 -9.86 -7.77
N ASP A 7 -1.07 -10.48 -7.15
CA ASP A 7 -1.88 -11.49 -7.84
C ASP A 7 -2.85 -10.80 -8.82
N GLU A 8 -2.36 -10.53 -10.02
CA GLU A 8 -3.12 -9.85 -11.08
C GLU A 8 -4.48 -10.53 -11.36
N LYS A 9 -4.54 -11.87 -11.25
CA LYS A 9 -5.75 -12.64 -11.60
C LYS A 9 -6.90 -12.38 -10.65
N SER A 10 -6.61 -12.09 -9.38
CA SER A 10 -7.63 -11.78 -8.38
C SER A 10 -7.80 -10.28 -8.16
N MET A 11 -6.70 -9.54 -8.08
CA MET A 11 -6.71 -8.12 -7.72
C MET A 11 -7.28 -7.23 -8.82
N VAL A 12 -6.90 -7.45 -10.09
CA VAL A 12 -7.35 -6.58 -11.19
C VAL A 12 -8.87 -6.66 -11.39
N PRO A 13 -9.50 -7.85 -11.47
CA PRO A 13 -10.96 -7.94 -11.55
C PRO A 13 -11.64 -7.35 -10.32
N MET A 14 -11.08 -7.54 -9.12
CA MET A 14 -11.64 -6.98 -7.89
C MET A 14 -11.71 -5.45 -7.95
N ILE A 15 -10.59 -4.78 -8.28
CA ILE A 15 -10.53 -3.32 -8.39
C ILE A 15 -11.54 -2.83 -9.44
N GLN A 16 -11.52 -3.43 -10.64
CA GLN A 16 -12.42 -3.03 -11.72
C GLN A 16 -13.90 -3.23 -11.36
N ASN A 17 -14.24 -4.31 -10.67
CA ASN A 17 -15.60 -4.61 -10.26
C ASN A 17 -16.09 -3.64 -9.17
N ILE A 18 -15.24 -3.27 -8.21
CA ILE A 18 -15.57 -2.27 -7.19
C ILE A 18 -15.87 -0.92 -7.84
N ILE A 19 -14.99 -0.46 -8.74
CA ILE A 19 -15.18 0.81 -9.46
C ILE A 19 -16.46 0.78 -10.29
N LYS A 20 -16.69 -0.30 -11.05
CA LYS A 20 -17.91 -0.48 -11.85
C LYS A 20 -19.17 -0.50 -10.99
N ALA A 21 -19.14 -1.19 -9.86
CA ALA A 21 -20.30 -1.29 -8.95
C ALA A 21 -20.68 0.08 -8.41
N VAL A 22 -19.72 0.85 -7.90
CA VAL A 22 -19.96 2.21 -7.39
C VAL A 22 -20.45 3.14 -8.49
N ARG A 23 -19.89 3.04 -9.72
CA ARG A 23 -20.31 3.88 -10.86
C ARG A 23 -21.66 3.49 -11.45
N SER A 24 -22.12 2.26 -11.21
CA SER A 24 -23.43 1.79 -11.70
C SER A 24 -24.60 2.45 -10.97
N ASP A 25 -24.38 2.96 -9.76
CA ASP A 25 -25.37 3.73 -9.00
C ASP A 25 -25.15 5.24 -9.23
N PRO A 26 -26.14 5.98 -9.79
CA PRO A 26 -25.98 7.41 -10.09
C PRO A 26 -25.77 8.33 -8.88
N GLN A 27 -26.21 7.94 -7.69
CA GLN A 27 -25.99 8.72 -6.46
C GLN A 27 -24.57 8.49 -5.95
N MET A 28 -24.11 7.24 -5.94
CA MET A 28 -22.75 6.88 -5.54
C MET A 28 -21.72 7.43 -6.54
N ALA A 29 -21.97 7.32 -7.85
CA ALA A 29 -21.06 7.81 -8.88
C ALA A 29 -20.74 9.31 -8.76
N LYS A 30 -21.64 10.11 -8.17
CA LYS A 30 -21.46 11.56 -7.98
C LYS A 30 -20.78 11.92 -6.66
N ASN A 31 -20.87 11.06 -5.65
CA ASN A 31 -20.52 11.41 -4.27
C ASN A 31 -19.39 10.54 -3.69
N SER A 32 -18.97 9.50 -4.39
CA SER A 32 -17.94 8.56 -3.93
C SER A 32 -16.62 8.81 -4.63
N GLY A 33 -15.55 8.81 -3.84
CA GLY A 33 -14.17 8.72 -4.33
C GLY A 33 -13.55 7.35 -4.03
N PHE A 34 -12.39 7.08 -4.61
CA PHE A 34 -11.61 5.86 -4.41
C PHE A 34 -10.22 6.18 -3.87
N ALA A 35 -9.87 5.56 -2.74
CA ALA A 35 -8.49 5.52 -2.27
C ALA A 35 -7.96 4.09 -2.38
N LEU A 36 -6.74 3.93 -2.91
CA LEU A 36 -6.05 2.64 -2.94
C LEU A 36 -4.94 2.63 -1.89
N SER A 37 -4.97 1.66 -0.98
CA SER A 37 -3.93 1.46 0.03
C SER A 37 -3.20 0.14 -0.19
N THR A 38 -1.88 0.20 -0.23
CA THR A 38 -1.03 -0.96 -0.54
C THR A 38 0.33 -0.87 0.15
N SER A 39 0.95 -2.04 0.35
CA SER A 39 2.34 -2.15 0.76
C SER A 39 3.32 -1.91 -0.40
N MET A 40 2.86 -1.96 -1.66
CA MET A 40 3.70 -1.70 -2.83
C MET A 40 4.27 -0.27 -2.82
N PRO A 41 5.54 -0.10 -3.21
CA PRO A 41 6.09 1.20 -3.58
C PRO A 41 5.35 1.83 -4.78
N LEU A 42 5.47 3.15 -4.94
CA LEU A 42 4.74 3.89 -5.97
C LEU A 42 5.08 3.43 -7.39
N ASP A 43 6.35 3.17 -7.69
CA ASP A 43 6.83 2.74 -9.01
C ASP A 43 6.30 1.34 -9.38
N GLU A 44 6.26 0.43 -8.42
CA GLU A 44 5.65 -0.90 -8.59
C GLU A 44 4.14 -0.79 -8.80
N LEU A 45 3.45 0.00 -7.96
CA LEU A 45 2.01 0.21 -8.07
C LEU A 45 1.62 0.84 -9.41
N THR A 46 2.33 1.87 -9.84
CA THR A 46 2.04 2.54 -11.14
C THR A 46 2.29 1.61 -12.31
N SER A 47 3.31 0.74 -12.23
CA SER A 47 3.57 -0.30 -13.24
C SER A 47 2.46 -1.36 -13.28
N PHE A 48 1.99 -1.81 -12.11
CA PHE A 48 0.87 -2.75 -11.98
C PHE A 48 -0.45 -2.16 -12.52
N LEU A 49 -0.80 -0.93 -12.14
CA LEU A 49 -2.02 -0.29 -12.65
C LEU A 49 -1.96 -0.08 -14.17
N LYS A 50 -0.78 0.26 -14.69
CA LYS A 50 -0.54 0.39 -16.13
C LYS A 50 -0.68 -0.95 -16.86
N SER A 51 -0.13 -2.06 -16.33
CA SER A 51 -0.32 -3.40 -16.93
C SER A 51 -1.80 -3.81 -16.94
N ALA A 52 -2.52 -3.47 -15.87
CA ALA A 52 -3.95 -3.70 -15.69
C ALA A 52 -4.87 -2.78 -16.51
N LYS A 53 -4.32 -1.78 -17.22
CA LYS A 53 -5.07 -0.73 -17.95
C LYS A 53 -6.03 0.06 -17.04
N ILE A 54 -5.66 0.27 -15.79
CA ILE A 54 -6.40 1.09 -14.83
C ILE A 54 -5.69 2.44 -14.74
N PRO A 55 -6.30 3.55 -15.20
CA PRO A 55 -5.69 4.86 -15.06
C PRO A 55 -5.54 5.24 -13.58
N VAL A 56 -4.41 5.83 -13.21
CA VAL A 56 -4.20 6.35 -11.83
C VAL A 56 -5.19 7.45 -11.45
N SER A 57 -5.75 8.15 -12.44
CA SER A 57 -6.84 9.13 -12.24
C SER A 57 -8.18 8.50 -11.86
N GLU A 58 -8.30 7.17 -11.81
CA GLU A 58 -9.47 6.49 -11.25
C GLU A 58 -9.55 6.61 -9.73
N PHE A 59 -8.42 6.91 -9.09
CA PHE A 59 -8.30 7.07 -7.65
C PHE A 59 -8.19 8.54 -7.30
N ASP A 60 -8.74 8.93 -6.15
CA ASP A 60 -8.55 10.24 -5.56
C ASP A 60 -7.29 10.30 -4.69
N ALA A 61 -6.83 9.14 -4.18
CA ALA A 61 -5.60 9.03 -3.41
C ALA A 61 -4.94 7.66 -3.57
N LEU A 62 -3.61 7.64 -3.61
CA LEU A 62 -2.78 6.44 -3.54
C LEU A 62 -1.96 6.46 -2.26
N ILE A 63 -2.11 5.43 -1.44
CA ILE A 63 -1.38 5.23 -0.18
C ILE A 63 -0.43 4.06 -0.42
N CYS A 64 0.87 4.34 -0.47
CA CYS A 64 1.91 3.39 -0.86
C CYS A 64 2.83 3.05 0.32
N SER A 65 3.70 2.06 0.12
CA SER A 65 4.76 1.71 1.09
C SER A 65 4.22 1.48 2.50
N SER A 66 3.05 0.82 2.59
CA SER A 66 2.33 0.55 3.84
C SER A 66 1.91 1.82 4.59
N GLY A 67 1.63 2.89 3.85
CA GLY A 67 1.17 4.16 4.39
C GLY A 67 2.26 5.10 4.85
N SER A 68 3.52 4.91 4.43
CA SER A 68 4.54 5.95 4.62
C SER A 68 4.49 7.05 3.57
N GLU A 69 3.74 6.84 2.49
CA GLU A 69 3.65 7.77 1.36
C GLU A 69 2.19 7.89 0.89
N VAL A 70 1.74 9.12 0.65
CA VAL A 70 0.42 9.44 0.12
C VAL A 70 0.57 10.34 -1.09
N TYR A 71 -0.16 10.02 -2.16
CA TYR A 71 -0.13 10.77 -3.43
C TYR A 71 -1.54 11.09 -3.90
N TYR A 72 -1.69 12.27 -4.49
CA TYR A 72 -2.94 12.74 -5.10
C TYR A 72 -2.75 12.87 -6.62
N PRO A 73 -3.48 12.09 -7.43
CA PRO A 73 -3.52 12.28 -8.87
C PRO A 73 -4.39 13.50 -9.21
N GLY A 74 -3.87 14.43 -10.02
CA GLY A 74 -4.70 15.44 -10.68
C GLY A 74 -4.63 16.88 -10.16
N VAL A 75 -3.64 17.23 -9.33
CA VAL A 75 -3.43 18.66 -8.99
C VAL A 75 -2.74 19.42 -10.13
N GLU A 76 -1.88 18.75 -10.93
CA GLU A 76 -1.27 19.30 -12.14
C GLU A 76 -1.27 18.26 -13.28
N ASP A 77 -2.13 18.43 -14.29
CA ASP A 77 -2.11 17.67 -15.56
C ASP A 77 -2.01 16.14 -15.43
N GLY A 78 -2.66 15.55 -14.42
CA GLY A 78 -2.65 14.11 -14.19
C GLY A 78 -1.33 13.56 -13.62
N LYS A 79 -0.41 14.43 -13.21
CA LYS A 79 0.78 14.06 -12.47
C LYS A 79 0.40 13.63 -11.05
N LEU A 80 1.02 12.54 -10.59
CA LEU A 80 0.94 12.10 -9.20
C LEU A 80 1.84 13.00 -8.37
N LEU A 81 1.25 13.77 -7.45
CA LEU A 81 1.99 14.61 -6.52
C LEU A 81 1.95 13.99 -5.12
N PRO A 82 3.10 13.93 -4.41
CA PRO A 82 3.10 13.54 -3.01
C PRO A 82 2.35 14.57 -2.17
N ASP A 83 1.70 14.11 -1.11
CA ASP A 83 1.13 14.99 -0.09
C ASP A 83 2.27 15.79 0.58
N PRO A 84 2.19 17.14 0.55
CA PRO A 84 3.26 18.00 1.07
C PRO A 84 3.43 17.90 2.60
N ASP A 85 2.34 17.67 3.34
CA ASP A 85 2.33 17.73 4.80
C ASP A 85 2.37 16.33 5.43
N TYR A 86 2.04 15.28 4.67
CA TYR A 86 1.94 13.91 5.19
C TYR A 86 3.22 13.42 5.86
N SER A 87 4.38 13.69 5.24
CA SER A 87 5.68 13.31 5.80
C SER A 87 5.88 13.85 7.23
N SER A 88 5.52 15.12 7.46
CA SER A 88 5.59 15.74 8.79
C SER A 88 4.61 15.14 9.79
N HIS A 89 3.44 14.67 9.33
CA HIS A 89 2.42 14.05 10.18
C HIS A 89 2.79 12.63 10.65
N ILE A 90 3.56 11.89 9.85
CA ILE A 90 3.95 10.51 10.18
C ILE A 90 5.31 10.42 10.89
N ASP A 91 6.18 11.42 10.76
CA ASP A 91 7.54 11.44 11.32
C ASP A 91 7.56 11.22 12.85
N TYR A 92 6.54 11.74 13.55
CA TYR A 92 6.46 11.63 15.01
C TYR A 92 6.05 10.23 15.53
N ARG A 93 5.49 9.34 14.70
CA ARG A 93 4.85 8.10 15.19
C ARG A 93 5.67 6.82 15.03
N TRP A 94 6.67 6.80 14.14
CA TRP A 94 7.59 5.66 13.98
C TRP A 94 8.99 6.14 13.57
N GLY A 95 9.73 6.68 14.54
CA GLY A 95 11.13 7.04 14.31
C GLY A 95 11.92 5.85 13.76
N ASN A 96 12.65 6.07 12.68
CA ASN A 96 13.44 5.06 11.94
C ASN A 96 14.35 4.24 12.88
N GLU A 97 14.91 4.89 13.89
CA GLU A 97 15.75 4.26 14.93
C GLU A 97 15.00 3.23 15.79
N GLY A 98 13.73 3.48 16.13
CA GLY A 98 12.92 2.52 16.88
C GLY A 98 12.64 1.25 16.07
N LEU A 99 12.39 1.40 14.77
CA LEU A 99 12.19 0.29 13.85
C LEU A 99 13.49 -0.49 13.66
N LYS A 100 14.62 0.18 13.37
CA LYS A 100 15.94 -0.46 13.25
C LYS A 100 16.31 -1.25 14.50
N ASN A 101 16.13 -0.67 15.69
CA ASN A 101 16.41 -1.35 16.95
C ASN A 101 15.54 -2.58 17.16
N THR A 102 14.26 -2.51 16.77
CA THR A 102 13.33 -3.64 16.88
C THR A 102 13.69 -4.75 15.90
N VAL A 103 13.97 -4.42 14.64
CA VAL A 103 14.44 -5.38 13.62
C VAL A 103 15.74 -6.03 14.06
N TRP A 104 16.71 -5.24 14.54
CA TRP A 104 17.96 -5.75 15.09
C TRP A 104 17.73 -6.72 16.24
N LYS A 105 16.85 -6.40 17.18
CA LYS A 105 16.50 -7.31 18.28
C LYS A 105 15.85 -8.59 17.77
N LEU A 106 14.93 -8.51 16.81
CA LEU A 106 14.26 -9.68 16.24
C LEU A 106 15.26 -10.59 15.50
N MET A 107 16.15 -10.01 14.68
CA MET A 107 17.18 -10.75 13.96
C MET A 107 18.21 -11.40 14.90
N ASN A 108 18.52 -10.76 16.01
CA ASN A 108 19.45 -11.27 17.03
C ASN A 108 18.77 -12.05 18.16
N THR A 109 17.44 -12.22 18.09
CA THR A 109 16.75 -13.20 18.93
C THR A 109 17.04 -14.56 18.31
N THR A 110 18.23 -15.10 18.58
CA THR A 110 18.39 -16.55 18.54
C THR A 110 17.28 -17.12 19.42
N ALA A 111 16.57 -18.12 18.90
CA ALA A 111 15.54 -18.83 19.64
C ALA A 111 16.13 -19.40 20.93
N VAL A 112 16.13 -18.63 22.01
CA VAL A 112 16.36 -19.11 23.37
C VAL A 112 15.06 -19.80 23.79
N GLY A 113 14.82 -20.96 23.19
CA GLY A 113 13.61 -21.75 23.38
C GLY A 113 13.65 -23.14 22.73
N GLY A 114 14.79 -23.54 22.15
CA GLY A 114 15.00 -24.88 21.60
C GLY A 114 16.00 -25.69 22.42
N GLU A 115 15.47 -26.63 23.21
CA GLU A 115 16.08 -27.85 23.76
C GLU A 115 17.23 -27.78 24.80
N ALA A 116 16.94 -28.28 26.01
CA ALA A 116 17.55 -29.54 26.49
C ALA A 116 16.89 -29.99 27.81
N ARG A 117 16.28 -31.17 27.83
CA ARG A 117 16.54 -32.26 28.78
C ARG A 117 15.57 -33.42 28.55
N ASN A 118 16.05 -34.41 27.80
CA ASN A 118 15.77 -35.81 28.09
C ASN A 118 17.11 -36.49 28.40
N LYS A 119 17.13 -37.24 29.52
CA LYS A 119 18.16 -38.03 30.22
C LYS A 119 18.06 -37.65 31.70
N ASP A 120 17.58 -38.48 32.62
CA ASP A 120 17.49 -39.94 32.70
C ASP A 120 16.14 -40.40 33.29
#